data_AF-A0A8D9A2L3-F1
#
_entry.id   AF-A0A8D9A2L3-F1
#
_cell.length_a   1.000
_cell.length_b   1.000
_cell.length_c   1.000
_cell.angle_alpha   90.00
_cell.angle_beta   90.00
_cell.angle_gamma   90.00
#
_symmetry.space_group_name_H-M   'P 1'
#
loop_
_entity.id
_entity.type
_entity.pdbx_description
1 polymer ?
#
loop_
_entity_poly.entity_id
_entity_poly.type
_entity_poly.pdbx_seq_one_letter_code
_entity_poly.pdbx_strand_id
1 'polypeptide(L)'
;MRTSPFWKFPNITNRLDMLLKQTLECILNVKLEESAWVQSSLPINQGGLGIRRLEDICLPAFLSSVYGSSSLVSAILPPMEINNVSMRSEALDCWKNIHGDDIPKVPMFQKSWDDLHTKRIIETKLIFNNTTDSARFKAFQKKESNAWLHALPSSSVATLLDDNSFRICVALRLGCRNSNADVVKL
;
A
#
# COMPACT_ATOMS: atom_id res chain seq x y z
N MET A 1 0.48 -7.37 -13.13
CA MET A 1 0.86 -5.99 -12.73
C MET A 1 2.23 -5.58 -13.28
N ARG A 2 3.32 -6.33 -13.04
CA ARG A 2 4.68 -5.90 -13.44
C ARG A 2 4.92 -5.78 -14.95
N THR A 3 4.31 -6.64 -15.75
CA THR A 3 4.54 -6.70 -17.21
C THR A 3 3.31 -6.32 -18.02
N SER A 4 2.21 -5.93 -17.37
CA SER A 4 0.93 -5.63 -18.02
C SER A 4 0.47 -4.23 -17.62
N PRO A 5 -0.16 -3.47 -18.54
CA PRO A 5 -0.54 -2.08 -18.31
C PRO A 5 -1.76 -1.89 -17.39
N PHE A 6 -1.72 -2.48 -16.19
CA PHE A 6 -2.88 -2.58 -15.32
C PHE A 6 -3.36 -1.22 -14.78
N TRP A 7 -2.47 -0.23 -14.67
CA TRP A 7 -2.84 1.16 -14.29
C TRP A 7 -3.72 1.85 -15.33
N LYS A 8 -3.79 1.36 -16.57
CA LYS A 8 -4.70 1.90 -17.61
C LYS A 8 -6.14 1.48 -17.42
N PHE A 9 -6.43 0.54 -16.52
CA PHE A 9 -7.78 0.01 -16.31
C PHE A 9 -8.29 0.35 -14.90
N PRO A 10 -8.53 1.65 -14.59
CA PRO A 10 -8.92 2.09 -13.26
C PRO A 10 -10.21 1.42 -12.76
N ASN A 11 -11.14 1.11 -13.66
CA ASN A 11 -12.37 0.40 -13.32
C ASN A 11 -12.11 -0.99 -12.71
N ILE A 12 -11.09 -1.70 -13.22
CA ILE A 12 -10.74 -3.04 -12.74
C ILE A 12 -9.97 -2.94 -11.42
N THR A 13 -8.98 -2.04 -11.33
CA THR A 13 -8.21 -1.83 -10.10
C THR A 13 -9.12 -1.43 -8.95
N ASN A 14 -10.03 -0.47 -9.17
CA ASN A 14 -10.94 0.01 -8.14
C ASN A 14 -11.92 -1.07 -7.68
N ARG A 15 -12.42 -1.92 -8.60
CA ARG A 15 -13.27 -3.05 -8.23
C ARG A 15 -12.54 -4.06 -7.35
N LEU A 16 -11.28 -4.37 -7.70
CA LEU A 16 -10.45 -5.28 -6.90
C LEU A 16 -10.10 -4.68 -5.53
N ASP A 17 -9.74 -3.40 -5.49
CA ASP A 17 -9.45 -2.69 -4.24
C ASP A 17 -10.68 -2.61 -3.33
N MET A 18 -11.89 -2.44 -3.90
CA MET A 18 -13.13 -2.50 -3.15
C MET A 18 -13.42 -3.90 -2.59
N LEU A 19 -13.16 -4.96 -3.37
CA LEU A 19 -13.31 -6.33 -2.88
C LEU A 19 -12.29 -6.62 -1.76
N LEU A 20 -11.06 -6.16 -1.89
CA LEU A 20 -10.03 -6.26 -0.84
C LEU A 20 -10.48 -5.52 0.43
N LYS A 21 -10.99 -4.30 0.29
CA LYS A 21 -11.55 -3.53 1.40
C LYS A 21 -12.68 -4.29 2.09
N GLN A 22 -13.68 -4.75 1.35
CA GLN A 22 -14.83 -5.48 1.90
C GLN A 22 -14.40 -6.77 2.61
N THR A 23 -13.44 -7.50 2.05
CA THR A 23 -12.88 -8.71 2.65
C THR A 23 -12.17 -8.38 3.97
N LEU A 24 -11.37 -7.31 3.97
CA LEU A 24 -10.67 -6.84 5.16
C LEU A 24 -11.65 -6.38 6.25
N GLU A 25 -12.68 -5.61 5.90
CA GLU A 25 -13.76 -5.21 6.81
C GLU A 25 -14.47 -6.42 7.42
N CYS A 26 -14.74 -7.46 6.63
CA CYS A 26 -15.36 -8.70 7.08
C CYS A 26 -14.47 -9.47 8.08
N ILE A 27 -13.18 -9.60 7.79
CA ILE A 27 -12.22 -10.30 8.67
C ILE A 27 -12.04 -9.54 9.99
N LEU A 28 -11.88 -8.22 9.90
CA LEU A 28 -11.63 -7.35 11.05
C LEU A 28 -12.90 -7.04 11.85
N ASN A 29 -14.08 -7.27 11.29
CA ASN A 29 -15.35 -6.86 11.85
C ASN A 29 -15.36 -5.36 12.22
N VAL A 30 -14.93 -4.55 11.27
CA VAL A 30 -14.79 -3.09 11.40
C VAL A 30 -15.18 -2.45 10.08
N LYS A 31 -15.83 -1.29 10.14
CA LYS A 31 -16.03 -0.44 8.97
C LYS A 31 -14.81 0.46 8.76
N LEU A 32 -14.17 0.36 7.60
CA LEU A 32 -13.01 1.17 7.24
C LEU A 32 -13.47 2.43 6.52
N GLU A 33 -13.52 3.53 7.26
CA GLU A 33 -13.65 4.86 6.67
C GLU A 33 -12.45 5.18 5.75
N GLU A 34 -12.55 6.24 4.95
CA GLU A 34 -11.57 6.53 3.91
C GLU A 34 -10.14 6.67 4.46
N SER A 35 -9.95 7.42 5.54
CA SER A 35 -8.63 7.57 6.18
C SER A 35 -8.09 6.26 6.73
N ALA A 36 -8.93 5.43 7.35
CA ALA A 36 -8.56 4.12 7.86
C ALA A 36 -8.20 3.14 6.74
N TRP A 37 -8.93 3.19 5.62
CA TRP A 37 -8.63 2.40 4.43
C TRP A 37 -7.29 2.83 3.81
N VAL A 38 -7.08 4.13 3.62
CA VAL A 38 -5.80 4.68 3.15
C VAL A 38 -4.66 4.27 4.09
N GLN A 39 -4.82 4.43 5.40
CA GLN A 39 -3.80 4.05 6.37
C GLN A 39 -3.51 2.54 6.30
N SER A 40 -4.54 1.69 6.25
CA SER A 40 -4.39 0.23 6.15
C SER A 40 -3.58 -0.19 4.92
N SER A 41 -3.71 0.58 3.83
CA SER A 41 -3.01 0.34 2.58
C SER A 41 -1.55 0.74 2.54
N LEU A 42 -1.07 1.48 3.55
CA LEU A 42 0.34 1.82 3.64
C LEU A 42 1.17 0.58 4.04
N PRO A 43 2.46 0.54 3.66
CA PRO A 43 3.42 -0.39 4.22
C PRO A 43 3.42 -0.38 5.75
N ILE A 44 3.70 -1.55 6.33
CA ILE A 44 3.71 -1.75 7.78
C ILE A 44 4.68 -0.77 8.47
N ASN A 45 5.88 -0.59 7.91
CA ASN A 45 6.91 0.33 8.43
C ASN A 45 6.52 1.83 8.33
N GLN A 46 5.46 2.17 7.61
CA GLN A 46 4.94 3.54 7.49
C GLN A 46 3.61 3.74 8.26
N GLY A 47 3.27 2.81 9.16
CA GLY A 47 2.10 2.94 10.03
C GLY A 47 0.82 2.29 9.50
N GLY A 48 0.90 1.57 8.38
CA GLY A 48 -0.23 0.83 7.81
C GLY A 48 -0.31 -0.63 8.24
N LEU A 49 -1.13 -1.43 7.54
CA LEU A 49 -1.25 -2.88 7.73
C LEU A 49 -0.49 -3.67 6.65
N GLY A 50 -0.03 -3.01 5.58
CA GLY A 50 0.60 -3.66 4.43
C GLY A 50 -0.38 -4.23 3.41
N ILE A 51 -1.69 -3.95 3.52
CA ILE A 51 -2.70 -4.38 2.55
C ILE A 51 -2.76 -3.38 1.40
N ARG A 52 -1.76 -3.45 0.53
CA ARG A 52 -1.55 -2.45 -0.53
C ARG A 52 -2.71 -2.43 -1.54
N ARG A 53 -3.13 -1.22 -1.95
CA ARG A 53 -4.08 -1.03 -3.07
C ARG A 53 -3.40 -1.28 -4.41
N LEU A 54 -4.10 -1.92 -5.33
CA LEU A 54 -3.64 -2.13 -6.70
C LEU A 54 -3.41 -0.80 -7.40
N GLU A 55 -4.31 0.19 -7.23
CA GLU A 55 -4.14 1.52 -7.79
C GLU A 55 -2.76 2.12 -7.44
N ASP A 56 -2.32 1.93 -6.19
CA ASP A 56 -1.05 2.48 -5.70
C ASP A 56 0.19 1.67 -6.13
N ILE A 57 0.05 0.37 -6.46
CA ILE A 57 1.18 -0.51 -6.79
C ILE A 57 1.39 -0.66 -8.30
N CYS A 58 0.32 -0.62 -9.10
CA CYS A 58 0.36 -1.01 -10.51
C CYS A 58 1.43 -0.25 -11.29
N LEU A 59 1.47 1.07 -11.11
CA LEU A 59 2.40 1.94 -11.82
C LEU A 59 3.86 1.78 -11.33
N PRO A 60 4.17 1.83 -10.02
CA PRO A 60 5.48 1.45 -9.48
C PRO A 60 6.00 0.10 -9.96
N ALA A 61 5.14 -0.92 -9.95
CA ALA A 61 5.49 -2.29 -10.33
C ALA A 61 5.83 -2.41 -11.81
N PHE A 62 5.10 -1.70 -12.68
CA PHE A 62 5.41 -1.68 -14.11
C PHE A 62 6.69 -0.93 -14.41
N LEU A 63 6.84 0.30 -13.89
CA LEU A 63 8.02 1.12 -14.13
C LEU A 63 9.28 0.40 -13.67
N SER A 64 9.29 -0.16 -12.45
CA SER A 64 10.43 -0.94 -11.97
C SER A 64 10.77 -2.15 -12.84
N SER A 65 9.76 -2.85 -13.36
CA SER A 65 9.98 -3.97 -14.29
C SER A 65 10.59 -3.51 -15.61
N VAL A 66 10.10 -2.41 -16.19
CA VAL A 66 10.64 -1.84 -17.43
C VAL A 66 12.09 -1.40 -17.25
N TYR A 67 12.40 -0.67 -16.18
CA TYR A 67 13.77 -0.24 -15.90
C TYR A 67 14.69 -1.41 -15.56
N GLY A 68 14.20 -2.41 -14.80
CA GLY A 68 14.98 -3.58 -14.43
C GLY A 68 15.28 -4.53 -15.60
N SER A 69 14.41 -4.58 -16.61
CA SER A 69 14.62 -5.39 -17.82
C SER A 69 15.31 -4.64 -18.96
N SER A 70 15.46 -3.31 -18.87
CA SER A 70 15.97 -2.48 -19.97
C SER A 70 17.35 -2.90 -20.46
N SER A 71 18.28 -3.27 -19.58
CA SER A 71 19.63 -3.69 -19.98
C SER A 71 19.62 -5.00 -20.77
N LEU A 72 18.81 -5.96 -20.33
CA LEU A 72 18.65 -7.25 -21.00
C LEU A 72 17.94 -7.09 -22.34
N VAL A 73 16.87 -6.29 -22.39
CA VAL A 73 16.13 -6.00 -23.63
C VAL A 73 17.06 -5.36 -24.67
N SER A 74 17.90 -4.39 -24.26
CA SER A 74 18.89 -3.78 -25.16
C SER A 74 19.99 -4.72 -25.63
N ALA A 75 20.30 -5.77 -24.87
CA ALA A 75 21.30 -6.76 -25.26
C ALA A 75 20.77 -7.78 -26.28
N ILE A 76 19.46 -8.04 -26.26
CA ILE A 76 18.81 -9.05 -27.11
C ILE A 76 18.21 -8.42 -28.37
N LEU A 77 17.57 -7.26 -28.26
CA LEU A 77 16.81 -6.65 -29.34
C LEU A 77 17.59 -5.54 -30.06
N PRO A 78 17.39 -5.37 -31.38
CA PRO A 78 17.93 -4.23 -32.11
C PRO A 78 17.37 -2.89 -31.58
N PRO A 79 18.12 -1.77 -31.68
CA PRO A 79 17.71 -0.47 -31.14
C PRO A 79 16.33 0.04 -31.56
N MET A 80 15.86 -0.36 -32.74
CA MET A 80 14.59 0.06 -33.32
C MET A 80 13.37 -0.61 -32.64
N GLU A 81 13.54 -1.78 -32.04
CA GLU A 81 12.46 -2.53 -31.38
C GLU A 81 12.26 -2.09 -29.92
N ILE A 82 13.31 -1.62 -29.25
CA ILE A 82 13.28 -1.22 -27.83
C ILE A 82 12.26 -0.10 -27.56
N ASN A 83 12.16 0.86 -28.49
CA ASN A 83 11.21 1.98 -28.38
C ASN A 83 9.75 1.56 -28.56
N ASN A 84 9.50 0.43 -29.23
CA ASN A 84 8.15 -0.09 -29.51
C ASN A 84 7.68 -1.11 -28.48
N VAL A 85 8.60 -1.75 -27.74
CA VAL A 85 8.31 -2.91 -26.89
C VAL A 85 7.78 -2.54 -25.51
N SER A 86 7.89 -1.27 -25.09
CA SER A 86 7.44 -0.86 -23.75
C SER A 86 6.57 0.39 -23.77
N MET A 87 5.43 0.34 -23.07
CA MET A 87 4.58 1.50 -22.75
C MET A 87 5.25 2.42 -21.71
N ARG A 88 6.58 2.53 -21.78
CA ARG A 88 7.44 3.20 -20.82
C ARG A 88 7.20 4.69 -20.80
N SER A 89 7.12 5.32 -21.98
CA SER A 89 6.86 6.75 -22.11
C SER A 89 5.53 7.11 -21.44
N GLU A 90 4.46 6.43 -21.82
CA GLU A 90 3.12 6.65 -21.26
C GLU A 90 3.07 6.41 -19.74
N ALA A 91 3.74 5.36 -19.24
CA ALA A 91 3.82 5.09 -17.81
C ALA A 91 4.60 6.19 -17.07
N LEU A 92 5.71 6.69 -17.65
CA LEU A 92 6.47 7.79 -17.08
C LEU A 92 5.69 9.11 -17.10
N ASP A 93 4.94 9.38 -18.17
CA ASP A 93 4.08 10.56 -18.26
C ASP A 93 2.97 10.49 -17.20
N CYS A 94 2.36 9.32 -17.03
CA CYS A 94 1.39 9.08 -15.97
C CYS A 94 2.02 9.27 -14.58
N TRP A 95 3.24 8.79 -14.36
CA TRP A 95 3.98 9.01 -13.12
C TRP A 95 4.24 10.49 -12.88
N LYS A 96 4.69 11.23 -13.90
CA LYS A 96 5.00 12.65 -13.81
C LYS A 96 3.77 13.52 -13.57
N ASN A 97 2.64 13.16 -14.17
CA ASN A 97 1.37 13.83 -13.90
C ASN A 97 0.97 13.71 -12.42
N ILE A 98 1.33 12.61 -11.78
CA ILE A 98 1.09 12.41 -10.36
C ILE A 98 2.20 13.11 -9.56
N HIS A 99 3.47 12.75 -9.72
CA HIS A 99 4.57 13.10 -8.80
C HIS A 99 5.43 14.30 -9.25
N GLY A 100 5.15 14.92 -10.38
CA GLY A 100 6.07 15.87 -11.03
C GLY A 100 7.33 15.15 -11.52
N ASP A 101 8.47 15.84 -11.50
CA ASP A 101 9.74 15.28 -11.96
C ASP A 101 10.47 14.41 -10.90
N ASP A 102 9.80 14.06 -9.80
CA ASP A 102 10.40 13.21 -8.76
C ASP A 102 10.43 11.74 -9.21
N ILE A 103 11.61 11.28 -9.60
CA ILE A 103 11.88 9.92 -10.09
C ILE A 103 12.90 9.26 -9.15
N PRO A 104 12.76 7.97 -8.81
CA PRO A 104 13.71 7.32 -7.91
C PRO A 104 15.12 7.25 -8.48
N LYS A 105 16.12 7.41 -7.60
CA LYS A 105 17.55 7.26 -7.95
C LYS A 105 17.88 5.88 -8.55
N VAL A 106 17.20 4.85 -8.08
CA VAL A 106 17.37 3.46 -8.54
C VAL A 106 16.03 2.94 -9.07
N PRO A 107 15.70 3.26 -10.33
CA PRO A 107 14.36 3.00 -10.88
C PRO A 107 14.12 1.51 -11.19
N MET A 108 15.13 0.64 -11.13
CA MET A 108 14.94 -0.80 -11.30
C MET A 108 14.26 -1.48 -10.09
N PHE A 109 14.25 -0.83 -8.91
CA PHE A 109 13.65 -1.40 -7.71
C PHE A 109 12.27 -0.83 -7.44
N GLN A 110 11.26 -1.70 -7.38
CA GLN A 110 9.87 -1.31 -7.08
C GLN A 110 9.77 -0.53 -5.75
N LYS A 111 10.53 -0.95 -4.74
CA LYS A 111 10.56 -0.29 -3.43
C LYS A 111 10.86 1.21 -3.55
N SER A 112 11.79 1.60 -4.41
CA SER A 112 12.18 3.01 -4.57
C SER A 112 11.05 3.86 -5.17
N TRP A 113 10.22 3.29 -6.03
CA TRP A 113 9.00 3.94 -6.52
C TRP A 113 7.91 3.97 -5.43
N ASP A 114 7.68 2.83 -4.77
CA ASP A 114 6.68 2.70 -3.70
C ASP A 114 6.96 3.69 -2.55
N ASP A 115 8.21 3.90 -2.16
CA ASP A 115 8.59 4.83 -1.09
C ASP A 115 8.19 6.28 -1.43
N LEU A 116 8.43 6.74 -2.67
CA LEU A 116 8.01 8.07 -3.13
C LEU A 116 6.49 8.18 -3.19
N HIS A 117 5.83 7.18 -3.78
CA HIS A 117 4.39 7.18 -3.94
C HIS A 117 3.67 7.19 -2.60
N THR A 118 4.14 6.37 -1.66
CA THR A 118 3.52 6.27 -0.34
C THR A 118 3.74 7.53 0.49
N LYS A 119 4.93 8.15 0.40
CA LYS A 119 5.19 9.45 1.04
C LYS A 119 4.17 10.50 0.59
N ARG A 120 3.92 10.60 -0.72
CA ARG A 120 2.89 11.48 -1.27
C ARG A 120 1.49 11.14 -0.75
N ILE A 121 1.12 9.86 -0.71
CA ILE A 121 -0.20 9.43 -0.17
C ILE A 121 -0.38 9.90 1.27
N ILE A 122 0.65 9.75 2.11
CA ILE A 122 0.62 10.21 3.50
C ILE A 122 0.39 11.72 3.57
N GLU A 123 1.10 12.49 2.75
CA GLU A 123 1.02 13.96 2.75
C GLU A 123 -0.31 14.48 2.18
N THR A 124 -0.94 13.75 1.24
CA THR A 124 -2.12 14.23 0.49
C THR A 124 -3.45 13.63 0.93
N LYS A 125 -3.48 12.35 1.32
CA LYS A 125 -4.71 11.60 1.62
C LYS A 125 -4.94 11.34 3.11
N LEU A 126 -3.90 11.36 3.95
CA LEU A 126 -4.04 11.15 5.40
C LEU A 126 -4.11 12.47 6.17
N ILE A 127 -5.27 13.13 6.04
CA ILE A 127 -5.61 14.32 6.83
C ILE A 127 -6.36 13.88 8.08
N PHE A 128 -5.80 14.18 9.24
CA PHE A 128 -6.41 13.86 10.54
C PHE A 128 -7.10 15.09 11.11
N ASN A 129 -8.38 14.95 11.47
CA ASN A 129 -9.20 16.04 12.02
C ASN A 129 -8.88 16.35 13.48
N ASN A 130 -8.24 15.41 14.20
CA ASN A 130 -7.88 15.58 15.59
C ASN A 130 -6.40 15.21 15.83
N THR A 131 -5.84 15.76 16.90
CA THR A 131 -4.44 15.54 17.29
C THR A 131 -4.19 14.10 17.75
N THR A 132 -5.19 13.44 18.34
CA THR A 132 -5.11 12.05 18.81
C THR A 132 -4.83 11.07 17.68
N ASP A 133 -5.54 11.17 16.56
CA ASP A 133 -5.38 10.31 15.39
C ASP A 133 -4.04 10.55 14.70
N SER A 134 -3.62 11.82 14.62
CA SER A 134 -2.28 12.16 14.09
C SER A 134 -1.17 11.60 14.98
N ALA A 135 -1.29 11.74 16.30
CA ALA A 135 -0.33 11.19 17.25
C ALA A 135 -0.29 9.67 17.19
N ARG A 136 -1.47 9.02 17.11
CA ARG A 136 -1.61 7.57 16.93
C ARG A 136 -0.87 7.11 15.67
N PHE A 137 -1.17 7.72 14.52
CA PHE A 137 -0.54 7.37 13.25
C PHE A 137 1.00 7.50 13.32
N LYS A 138 1.50 8.62 13.85
CA LYS A 138 2.94 8.85 14.04
C LYS A 138 3.58 7.86 15.01
N ALA A 139 2.86 7.42 16.05
CA ALA A 139 3.35 6.40 16.98
C ALA A 139 3.61 5.07 16.24
N PHE A 140 2.73 4.67 15.32
CA PHE A 140 2.88 3.44 14.55
C PHE A 140 3.94 3.49 13.43
N GLN A 141 4.53 4.66 13.18
CA GLN A 141 5.71 4.80 12.33
C GLN A 141 7.02 4.56 13.09
N LYS A 142 6.98 4.40 14.42
CA LYS A 142 8.17 4.15 15.22
C LYS A 142 8.64 2.70 15.08
N LYS A 143 9.93 2.50 15.31
CA LYS A 143 10.57 1.19 15.31
C LYS A 143 9.88 0.29 16.36
N GLU A 144 9.72 -0.99 16.05
CA GLU A 144 9.07 -2.03 16.87
C GLU A 144 7.55 -1.88 17.11
N SER A 145 6.92 -0.73 16.83
CA SER A 145 5.46 -0.56 16.96
C SER A 145 4.63 -1.50 16.07
N ASN A 146 5.31 -2.19 15.16
CA ASN A 146 4.73 -3.07 14.15
C ASN A 146 5.23 -4.52 14.26
N ALA A 147 6.03 -4.86 15.28
CA ALA A 147 6.67 -6.17 15.40
C ALA A 147 5.64 -7.32 15.39
N TRP A 148 4.47 -7.10 16.02
CA TRP A 148 3.38 -8.08 16.07
C TRP A 148 2.77 -8.39 14.68
N LEU A 149 2.80 -7.45 13.73
CA LEU A 149 2.35 -7.69 12.34
C LEU A 149 3.37 -8.47 11.52
N HIS A 150 4.63 -8.50 11.97
CA HIS A 150 5.71 -9.29 11.35
C HIS A 150 5.88 -10.67 11.99
N ALA A 151 5.31 -10.90 13.17
CA ALA A 151 5.39 -12.17 13.86
C ALA A 151 4.53 -13.23 13.15
N LEU A 152 5.08 -14.43 12.95
CA LEU A 152 4.31 -15.57 12.46
C LEU A 152 3.34 -16.02 13.55
N PRO A 153 2.04 -16.23 13.26
CA PRO A 153 1.08 -16.67 14.27
C PRO A 153 1.35 -18.13 14.66
N SER A 154 1.69 -18.37 15.92
CA SER A 154 1.94 -19.71 16.47
C SER A 154 1.59 -19.79 17.94
N SER A 155 0.75 -20.76 18.30
CA SER A 155 0.38 -21.01 19.70
C SER A 155 1.56 -21.56 20.51
N SER A 156 2.45 -22.34 19.89
CA SER A 156 3.60 -22.98 20.56
C SER A 156 4.64 -21.99 21.09
N VAL A 157 4.75 -20.80 20.48
CA VAL A 157 5.66 -19.73 20.90
C VAL A 157 4.92 -18.46 21.35
N ALA A 158 3.61 -18.59 21.63
CA ALA A 158 2.75 -17.51 22.13
C ALA A 158 2.71 -16.24 21.25
N THR A 159 2.84 -16.38 19.93
CA THR A 159 2.70 -15.29 18.95
C THR A 159 1.34 -15.29 18.25
N LEU A 160 0.51 -16.31 18.50
CA LEU A 160 -0.87 -16.36 18.01
C LEU A 160 -1.78 -15.48 18.85
N LEU A 161 -2.26 -14.37 18.27
CA LEU A 161 -3.36 -13.59 18.82
C LEU A 161 -4.69 -14.28 18.52
N ASP A 162 -5.59 -14.32 19.49
CA ASP A 162 -6.98 -14.72 19.22
C ASP A 162 -7.69 -13.67 18.34
N ASP A 163 -8.78 -14.08 17.70
CA ASP A 163 -9.53 -13.25 16.76
C ASP A 163 -9.94 -11.90 17.36
N ASN A 164 -10.39 -11.86 18.62
CA ASN A 164 -10.87 -10.62 19.24
C ASN A 164 -9.70 -9.71 19.59
N SER A 165 -8.62 -10.25 20.16
CA SER A 165 -7.40 -9.48 20.41
C SER A 165 -6.83 -8.88 19.13
N PHE A 166 -6.76 -9.68 18.05
CA PHE A 166 -6.30 -9.20 16.75
C PHE A 166 -7.19 -8.06 16.23
N ARG A 167 -8.52 -8.26 16.22
CA ARG A 167 -9.48 -7.24 15.75
C ARG A 167 -9.40 -5.95 16.54
N ILE A 168 -9.34 -6.03 17.87
CA ILE A 168 -9.22 -4.87 18.77
C ILE A 168 -7.90 -4.14 18.50
N CYS A 169 -6.77 -4.86 18.39
CA CYS A 169 -5.47 -4.26 18.10
C CYS A 169 -5.48 -3.51 16.75
N VAL A 170 -6.07 -4.10 15.71
CA VAL A 170 -6.17 -3.44 14.39
C VAL A 170 -7.09 -2.22 14.46
N ALA A 171 -8.25 -2.32 15.12
CA ALA A 171 -9.17 -1.21 15.26
C ALA A 171 -8.56 -0.03 16.02
N LEU A 172 -7.90 -0.31 17.15
CA LEU A 172 -7.15 0.70 17.91
C LEU A 172 -6.05 1.33 17.06
N ARG A 173 -5.37 0.55 16.21
CA ARG A 173 -4.31 1.05 15.32
C ARG A 173 -4.83 2.03 14.26
N LEU A 174 -5.96 1.70 13.65
CA LEU A 174 -6.58 2.51 12.61
C LEU A 174 -7.47 3.64 13.17
N GLY A 175 -7.81 3.59 14.46
CA GLY A 175 -8.76 4.51 15.09
C GLY A 175 -10.22 4.19 14.76
N CYS A 176 -10.49 2.95 14.37
CA CYS A 176 -11.83 2.51 14.06
C CYS A 176 -12.56 2.04 15.32
N ARG A 177 -13.88 2.08 15.28
CA ARG A 177 -14.74 1.43 16.29
C ARG A 177 -15.12 0.04 15.78
N ASN A 178 -15.01 -0.97 16.63
CA ASN A 178 -15.55 -2.30 16.32
C ASN A 178 -17.07 -2.22 16.26
N SER A 179 -17.68 -2.83 15.26
CA SER A 179 -19.15 -2.89 15.12
C SER A 179 -19.85 -3.60 16.29
N ASN A 180 -19.12 -4.40 17.06
CA ASN A 180 -19.64 -5.09 18.26
C ASN A 180 -19.27 -4.41 19.59
N ALA A 181 -18.54 -3.29 19.58
CA ALA A 181 -18.13 -2.61 20.82
C ALA A 181 -19.25 -1.79 21.49
N ASP A 182 -20.43 -1.67 20.86
CA ASP A 182 -21.61 -1.04 21.48
C ASP A 182 -22.17 -1.85 22.68
N VAL A 183 -21.61 -3.03 22.98
CA VAL A 183 -22.06 -3.88 24.10
C VAL A 183 -21.19 -3.75 25.36
N VAL A 184 -20.01 -3.12 25.30
CA VAL A 184 -19.17 -2.92 26.49
C VAL A 184 -18.89 -1.44 26.68
N LYS A 185 -19.85 -0.76 27.29
CA LYS A 185 -19.57 0.48 28.02
C LYS A 185 -18.66 0.10 29.20
N LEU A 186 -17.43 0.61 29.17
CA LEU A 186 -16.62 0.76 30.39
C LEU A 186 -17.34 1.68 31.38
#